data_AF-A0A6G3WZP3-F1
#
_entry.id   AF-A0A6G3WZP3-F1
#
_cell.length_a   1.000
_cell.length_b   1.000
_cell.length_c   1.000
_cell.angle_alpha   90.00
_cell.angle_beta   90.00
_cell.angle_gamma   90.00
#
_symmetry.space_group_name_H-M   'P 1'
#
loop_
_entity.id
_entity.type
_entity.pdbx_description
1 polymer ?
#
loop_
_entity_poly.entity_id
_entity_poly.type
_entity_poly.pdbx_seq_one_letter_code
_entity_poly.pdbx_strand_id
1 'polypeptide(L)'
;ALTNGMHPGQMIVIAARPAMGKSTLALDFARAASIKNNLPSVIFSLEMGRNEIAMRLLSAEARVALHHMRSGTMTDEDWTRLARRMPEVSAAPLYIDDSPNLSMMEIRAKCRRLKQRNDIKLVIIDYLQLMQAGGSKRSESRQQEVS
;
A
#
# COMPACT_ATOMS: atom_id res chain seq x y z
N ALA A 1 10.55 -19.48 -12.57
CA ALA A 1 10.34 -18.18 -11.89
C ALA A 1 10.89 -18.25 -10.47
N LEU A 2 11.50 -17.19 -9.95
CA LEU A 2 12.32 -17.23 -8.72
C LEU A 2 11.52 -17.52 -7.43
N THR A 3 10.25 -17.10 -7.35
CA THR A 3 9.42 -17.19 -6.13
C THR A 3 8.20 -18.10 -6.26
N ASN A 4 7.90 -18.56 -7.47
CA ASN A 4 6.65 -19.27 -7.82
C ASN A 4 5.34 -18.52 -7.49
N GLY A 5 5.42 -17.20 -7.23
CA GLY A 5 4.28 -16.35 -6.88
C GLY A 5 4.22 -15.98 -5.40
N MET A 6 3.09 -15.41 -4.98
CA MET A 6 2.77 -15.13 -3.58
C MET A 6 1.64 -16.06 -3.16
N HIS A 7 1.84 -16.84 -2.09
CA HIS A 7 0.85 -17.82 -1.65
C HIS A 7 0.03 -17.31 -0.45
N PRO A 8 -1.26 -17.70 -0.35
CA PRO A 8 -2.09 -17.36 0.81
C PRO A 8 -1.43 -17.77 2.13
N GLY A 9 -1.50 -16.90 3.13
CA GLY A 9 -0.93 -17.14 4.46
C GLY A 9 0.54 -16.76 4.61
N GLN A 10 1.25 -16.41 3.53
CA GLN A 10 2.63 -15.93 3.62
C GLN A 10 2.69 -14.47 4.09
N MET A 11 3.68 -14.19 4.95
CA MET A 11 4.11 -12.84 5.27
C MET A 11 5.38 -12.52 4.48
N ILE A 12 5.30 -11.52 3.62
CA ILE A 12 6.42 -11.08 2.77
C ILE A 12 6.90 -9.73 3.29
N VAL A 13 8.20 -9.64 3.60
CA VAL A 13 8.83 -8.42 4.09
C VAL A 13 9.72 -7.83 3.00
N ILE A 14 9.49 -6.57 2.65
CA ILE A 14 10.30 -5.81 1.69
C ILE A 14 11.10 -4.77 2.47
N ALA A 15 12.41 -4.98 2.55
CA ALA A 15 13.33 -4.06 3.21
C ALA A 15 14.24 -3.38 2.19
N ALA A 16 14.34 -2.06 2.26
CA ALA A 16 15.25 -1.27 1.44
C ALA A 16 15.60 0.03 2.17
N ARG A 17 16.73 0.66 1.80
CA ARG A 17 17.07 2.01 2.28
C ARG A 17 16.02 3.03 1.77
N PRO A 18 15.85 4.18 2.45
CA PRO A 18 15.04 5.27 1.93
C PRO A 18 15.39 5.61 0.48
N ALA A 19 14.39 6.00 -0.31
CA ALA A 19 14.50 6.30 -1.74
C ALA A 19 14.91 5.14 -2.68
N MET A 20 15.07 3.90 -2.19
CA MET A 20 15.38 2.73 -3.04
C MET A 20 14.13 2.06 -3.67
N GLY A 21 12.99 2.75 -3.70
CA GLY A 21 11.81 2.30 -4.43
C GLY A 21 10.91 1.27 -3.73
N LYS A 22 11.07 1.03 -2.41
CA LYS A 22 10.21 0.10 -1.62
C LYS A 22 8.72 0.32 -1.89
N SER A 23 8.24 1.55 -1.71
CA SER A 23 6.83 1.90 -1.92
C SER A 23 6.40 1.73 -3.37
N THR A 24 7.28 2.04 -4.32
CA THR A 24 6.99 1.84 -5.76
C THR A 24 6.83 0.36 -6.08
N LEU A 25 7.68 -0.50 -5.54
CA LEU A 25 7.54 -1.95 -5.68
C LEU A 25 6.26 -2.47 -5.04
N ALA A 26 5.91 -1.98 -3.84
CA ALA A 26 4.66 -2.34 -3.17
C ALA A 26 3.42 -1.95 -4.00
N LEU A 27 3.41 -0.75 -4.59
CA LEU A 27 2.36 -0.33 -5.51
C LEU A 27 2.32 -1.20 -6.77
N ASP A 28 3.46 -1.65 -7.28
CA ASP A 28 3.51 -2.52 -8.45
C ASP A 28 2.89 -3.91 -8.18
N PHE A 29 3.03 -4.43 -6.96
CA PHE A 29 2.31 -5.63 -6.53
C PHE A 29 0.80 -5.41 -6.45
N ALA A 30 0.36 -4.29 -5.88
CA ALA A 30 -1.07 -3.93 -5.85
C ALA A 30 -1.65 -3.79 -7.26
N ARG A 31 -0.88 -3.14 -8.14
CA ARG A 31 -1.22 -2.94 -9.55
C ARG A 31 -1.34 -4.26 -10.30
N ALA A 32 -0.35 -5.14 -10.15
CA ALA A 32 -0.38 -6.46 -10.76
C ALA A 32 -1.56 -7.29 -10.23
N ALA A 33 -1.84 -7.27 -8.93
CA ALA A 33 -2.96 -8.01 -8.35
C ALA A 33 -4.32 -7.45 -8.79
N SER A 34 -4.60 -6.18 -8.52
CA SER A 34 -5.94 -5.62 -8.68
C SER A 34 -6.23 -5.09 -10.08
N ILE A 35 -5.29 -4.41 -10.72
CA ILE A 35 -5.56 -3.81 -12.04
C ILE A 35 -5.43 -4.88 -13.12
N LYS A 36 -4.31 -5.63 -13.13
CA LYS A 36 -4.07 -6.60 -14.20
C LYS A 36 -4.80 -7.94 -14.05
N ASN A 37 -5.02 -8.38 -12.81
CA ASN A 37 -5.59 -9.71 -12.54
C ASN A 37 -6.95 -9.65 -11.82
N ASN A 38 -7.50 -8.44 -11.60
CA ASN A 38 -8.79 -8.24 -10.93
C ASN A 38 -8.90 -8.96 -9.57
N LEU A 39 -7.78 -9.10 -8.85
CA LEU A 39 -7.74 -9.68 -7.51
C LEU A 39 -7.89 -8.57 -6.48
N PRO A 40 -8.92 -8.60 -5.61
CA PRO A 40 -9.13 -7.54 -4.64
C PRO A 40 -7.96 -7.39 -3.67
N SER A 41 -7.41 -6.18 -3.55
CA SER A 41 -6.28 -5.90 -2.64
C SER A 41 -6.48 -4.61 -1.87
N VAL A 42 -5.81 -4.49 -0.73
CA VAL A 42 -5.83 -3.28 0.10
C VAL A 42 -4.42 -2.80 0.41
N ILE A 43 -4.21 -1.49 0.33
CA ILE A 43 -2.99 -0.81 0.74
C ILE A 43 -3.30 0.05 1.96
N PHE A 44 -2.59 -0.20 3.06
CA PHE A 44 -2.49 0.70 4.19
C PHE A 44 -1.23 1.53 4.02
N SER A 45 -1.37 2.83 3.81
CA SER A 45 -0.25 3.74 3.55
C SER A 45 -0.21 4.83 4.60
N LEU A 46 0.92 4.97 5.28
CA LEU A 46 1.10 5.97 6.33
C LEU A 46 2.03 7.12 5.91
N GLU A 47 2.65 7.02 4.74
CA GLU A 47 3.54 8.05 4.18
C GLU A 47 2.92 8.75 2.97
N MET A 48 2.16 8.01 2.16
CA MET A 48 1.61 8.51 0.91
C MET A 48 0.09 8.60 1.02
N GLY A 49 -0.46 9.76 0.69
CA GLY A 49 -1.91 9.95 0.58
C GLY A 49 -2.50 9.22 -0.64
N ARG A 50 -3.81 9.00 -0.62
CA ARG A 50 -4.55 8.32 -1.69
C ARG A 50 -4.30 8.92 -3.08
N ASN A 51 -4.27 10.25 -3.18
CA ASN A 51 -4.04 10.93 -4.46
C ASN A 51 -2.64 10.65 -5.02
N GLU A 52 -1.62 10.57 -4.17
CA GLU A 52 -0.27 10.24 -4.60
C GLU A 52 -0.17 8.79 -5.10
N ILE A 53 -0.80 7.86 -4.38
CA ILE A 53 -0.90 6.46 -4.80
C ILE A 53 -1.61 6.35 -6.14
N ALA A 54 -2.77 7.00 -6.30
CA ALA A 54 -3.53 6.98 -7.54
C ALA A 54 -2.73 7.55 -8.73
N MET A 55 -2.05 8.69 -8.55
CA MET A 55 -1.19 9.26 -9.58
C MET A 55 -0.04 8.32 -9.99
N ARG A 56 0.58 7.64 -9.04
CA ARG A 56 1.65 6.68 -9.33
C ARG A 56 1.14 5.45 -10.07
N LEU A 57 -0.04 4.93 -9.72
CA LEU A 57 -0.67 3.82 -10.43
C LEU A 57 -1.05 4.22 -11.87
N LEU A 58 -1.66 5.39 -12.05
CA LEU A 58 -1.99 5.92 -13.38
C LEU A 58 -0.74 6.18 -14.22
N SER A 59 0.31 6.74 -13.63
CA SER A 59 1.61 6.93 -14.28
C SER A 59 2.16 5.60 -14.80
N ALA A 60 2.12 4.56 -13.97
CA ALA A 60 2.60 3.23 -14.32
C ALA A 60 1.76 2.54 -15.42
N GLU A 61 0.44 2.73 -15.43
CA GLU A 61 -0.46 2.13 -16.43
C GLU A 61 -0.48 2.89 -17.76
N ALA A 62 -0.50 4.23 -17.72
CA ALA A 62 -0.53 5.09 -18.91
C ALA A 62 0.86 5.31 -19.52
N ARG A 63 1.92 4.88 -18.84
CA ARG A 63 3.33 5.14 -19.20
C ARG A 63 3.62 6.64 -19.36
N VAL A 64 3.00 7.47 -18.54
CA VAL A 64 3.23 8.92 -18.48
C VAL A 64 4.13 9.20 -17.29
N ALA A 65 5.17 10.01 -17.47
CA ALA A 65 6.09 10.31 -16.38
C ALA A 65 5.36 11.07 -15.25
N LEU A 66 5.54 10.61 -14.01
CA LEU A 66 4.86 11.16 -12.84
C LEU A 66 5.10 12.66 -12.65
N HIS A 67 6.29 13.16 -13.02
CA HIS A 67 6.60 14.58 -12.89
C HIS A 67 5.74 15.44 -13.81
N HIS A 68 5.49 15.02 -15.06
CA HIS A 68 4.56 15.72 -15.98
C HIS A 68 3.13 15.76 -15.43
N MET A 69 2.68 14.65 -14.83
CA MET A 69 1.37 14.59 -14.19
C MET A 69 1.25 15.56 -13.00
N ARG A 70 2.32 15.69 -12.20
CA ARG A 70 2.35 16.58 -11.03
C ARG A 70 2.49 18.06 -11.40
N SER A 71 3.26 18.38 -12.44
CA SER A 71 3.48 19.76 -12.90
C SER A 71 2.41 20.25 -13.88
N GLY A 72 1.50 19.38 -14.32
CA GLY A 72 0.49 19.72 -15.33
C GLY A 72 1.05 19.95 -16.73
N THR A 73 2.30 19.51 -16.99
CA THR A 73 2.99 19.70 -18.28
C THR A 73 2.80 18.52 -19.22
N MET A 74 1.65 17.86 -19.13
CA MET A 74 1.30 16.72 -19.99
C MET A 74 0.98 17.19 -21.40
N THR A 75 1.50 16.46 -22.38
CA THR A 75 1.12 16.63 -23.79
C THR A 75 -0.30 16.12 -24.04
N ASP A 76 -0.91 16.50 -25.17
CA ASP A 76 -2.22 15.97 -25.58
C ASP A 76 -2.19 14.43 -25.73
N GLU A 77 -1.05 13.88 -26.15
CA GLU A 77 -0.84 12.43 -26.21
C GLU A 77 -0.82 11.80 -24.81
N ASP A 78 -0.13 12.41 -23.84
CA ASP A 78 -0.14 11.95 -22.44
C ASP A 78 -1.55 11.98 -21.87
N TRP A 79 -2.31 13.05 -22.11
CA TRP A 79 -3.71 13.15 -21.71
C TRP A 79 -4.55 12.04 -22.31
N THR A 80 -4.36 11.77 -23.60
CA THR A 80 -5.05 10.69 -24.31
C THR A 80 -4.70 9.32 -23.71
N ARG A 81 -3.43 9.05 -23.42
CA ARG A 81 -2.99 7.78 -22.79
C ARG A 81 -3.57 7.62 -21.39
N LEU A 82 -3.60 8.68 -20.60
CA LEU A 82 -4.16 8.66 -19.25
C LEU A 82 -5.67 8.44 -19.26
N ALA A 83 -6.40 9.17 -20.10
CA ALA A 83 -7.85 9.02 -20.26
C ALA A 83 -8.25 7.59 -20.68
N ARG A 84 -7.45 6.94 -21.54
CA ARG A 84 -7.68 5.55 -21.97
C ARG A 84 -7.52 4.53 -20.84
N ARG A 85 -6.62 4.79 -19.87
CA ARG A 85 -6.33 3.85 -18.75
C ARG A 85 -7.15 4.13 -17.50
N MET A 86 -7.66 5.34 -17.33
CA MET A 86 -8.43 5.75 -16.16
C MET A 86 -9.60 4.79 -15.83
N PRO A 87 -10.42 4.30 -16.79
CA PRO A 87 -11.53 3.40 -16.46
C PRO A 87 -11.06 2.08 -15.84
N GLU A 88 -9.97 1.50 -16.36
CA GLU A 88 -9.38 0.26 -15.86
C GLU A 88 -8.86 0.43 -14.43
N VAL A 89 -8.12 1.50 -14.18
CA VAL A 89 -7.59 1.82 -12.85
C VAL A 89 -8.70 2.13 -11.85
N SER A 90 -9.74 2.85 -12.28
CA SER A 90 -10.86 3.24 -11.41
C SER A 90 -11.81 2.08 -11.09
N ALA A 91 -11.94 1.10 -11.99
CA ALA A 91 -12.78 -0.07 -11.79
C ALA A 91 -12.08 -1.19 -11.01
N ALA A 92 -10.75 -1.14 -10.89
CA ALA A 92 -9.97 -2.17 -10.22
C ALA A 92 -10.37 -2.31 -8.73
N PRO A 93 -10.43 -3.54 -8.19
CA PRO A 93 -10.78 -3.79 -6.79
C PRO A 93 -9.60 -3.49 -5.84
N LEU A 94 -9.10 -2.26 -5.90
CA LEU A 94 -7.98 -1.76 -5.11
C LEU A 94 -8.49 -0.78 -4.04
N TYR A 95 -8.37 -1.17 -2.78
CA TYR A 95 -8.75 -0.33 -1.65
C TYR A 95 -7.52 0.40 -1.10
N ILE A 96 -7.63 1.70 -0.86
CA ILE A 96 -6.55 2.51 -0.28
C ILE A 96 -7.05 3.08 1.04
N ASP A 97 -6.29 2.82 2.10
CA ASP A 97 -6.50 3.39 3.42
C ASP A 97 -5.25 4.18 3.81
N ASP A 98 -5.38 5.50 3.74
CA ASP A 98 -4.36 6.49 4.12
C ASP A 98 -4.70 7.16 5.47
N SER A 99 -5.51 6.50 6.31
CA SER A 99 -5.80 7.00 7.65
C SER A 99 -4.50 7.09 8.46
N PRO A 100 -4.19 8.24 9.07
CA PRO A 100 -3.00 8.36 9.91
C PRO A 100 -3.16 7.52 11.20
N ASN A 101 -2.03 7.12 11.80
CA ASN A 101 -1.96 6.51 13.13
C ASN A 101 -2.78 5.21 13.32
N LEU A 102 -2.97 4.40 12.27
CA LEU A 102 -3.67 3.11 12.38
C LEU A 102 -2.91 2.11 13.26
N SER A 103 -3.60 1.56 14.25
CA SER A 103 -3.11 0.41 15.02
C SER A 103 -3.26 -0.90 14.24
N MET A 104 -2.46 -1.92 14.59
CA MET A 104 -2.60 -3.26 13.99
C MET A 104 -3.98 -3.88 14.23
N MET A 105 -4.63 -3.54 15.34
CA MET A 105 -5.98 -4.01 15.66
C MET A 105 -7.02 -3.42 14.69
N GLU A 106 -6.87 -2.14 14.34
CA GLU A 106 -7.72 -1.47 13.35
C GLU A 106 -7.45 -1.99 11.94
N ILE A 107 -6.17 -2.15 11.54
CA ILE A 107 -5.79 -2.76 10.27
C ILE A 107 -6.43 -4.15 10.16
N ARG A 108 -6.30 -5.00 11.18
CA ARG A 108 -6.90 -6.33 11.22
C ARG A 108 -8.43 -6.28 11.11
N ALA A 109 -9.09 -5.37 11.82
CA ALA A 109 -10.54 -5.22 11.77
C ALA A 109 -11.02 -4.80 10.37
N LYS A 110 -10.32 -3.85 9.73
CA LYS A 110 -10.59 -3.40 8.36
C LYS A 110 -10.38 -4.51 7.34
N CYS A 111 -9.26 -5.25 7.43
CA CYS A 111 -9.00 -6.42 6.59
C CYS A 111 -10.11 -7.47 6.70
N ARG A 112 -10.56 -7.80 7.92
CA ARG A 112 -11.65 -8.76 8.14
C ARG A 112 -12.96 -8.32 7.47
N ARG A 113 -13.31 -7.03 7.59
CA ARG A 113 -14.50 -6.48 6.94
C ARG A 113 -14.40 -6.53 5.42
N LEU A 114 -13.25 -6.14 4.86
CA LEU A 114 -12.99 -6.23 3.42
C LEU A 114 -12.96 -7.68 2.93
N LYS A 115 -12.45 -8.61 3.73
CA LYS A 115 -12.46 -10.05 3.41
C LYS A 115 -13.87 -10.60 3.30
N GLN A 116 -14.77 -10.21 4.21
CA GLN A 116 -16.16 -10.64 4.19
C GLN A 116 -16.96 -10.06 3.02
N ARG A 117 -16.73 -8.78 2.68
CA ARG A 117 -17.50 -8.07 1.65
C ARG A 117 -16.96 -8.23 0.24
N ASN A 118 -15.63 -8.30 0.10
CA ASN A 118 -14.94 -8.18 -1.18
C ASN A 118 -13.88 -9.27 -1.40
N ASP A 119 -13.76 -10.22 -0.46
CA ASP A 119 -12.86 -11.37 -0.57
C ASP A 119 -11.40 -11.00 -0.90
N ILE A 120 -10.85 -9.99 -0.21
CA ILE A 120 -9.46 -9.54 -0.42
C ILE A 120 -8.43 -10.69 -0.40
N LYS A 121 -7.48 -10.61 -1.33
CA LYS A 121 -6.44 -11.60 -1.62
C LYS A 121 -5.04 -11.13 -1.24
N LEU A 122 -4.83 -9.82 -1.20
CA LEU A 122 -3.55 -9.20 -0.88
C LEU A 122 -3.75 -8.01 0.07
N VAL A 123 -2.91 -7.95 1.10
CA VAL A 123 -2.83 -6.85 2.06
C VAL A 123 -1.41 -6.30 2.00
N ILE A 124 -1.27 -5.02 1.65
CA ILE A 124 0.00 -4.31 1.62
C ILE A 124 -0.01 -3.29 2.75
N ILE A 125 1.06 -3.26 3.53
CA ILE A 125 1.26 -2.30 4.61
C ILE A 125 2.56 -1.55 4.29
N ASP A 126 2.45 -0.28 3.91
CA ASP A 126 3.58 0.60 3.66
C ASP A 126 3.77 1.56 4.85
N TYR A 127 4.63 1.12 5.77
CA TYR A 127 4.90 1.82 7.02
C TYR A 127 6.40 1.79 7.31
N LEU A 128 7.12 2.93 7.15
CA LEU A 128 8.56 2.96 7.44
C LEU A 128 8.95 3.03 8.91
N GLN A 129 8.04 3.21 9.85
CA GLN A 129 8.47 3.58 11.20
C GLN A 129 7.68 2.82 12.24
N LEU A 130 8.24 1.70 12.67
CA LEU A 130 8.08 1.15 14.03
C LEU A 130 6.69 1.40 14.61
N MET A 131 5.76 0.47 14.30
CA MET A 131 4.89 0.00 15.38
C MET A 131 5.86 -0.35 16.49
N GLN A 132 5.96 0.52 17.50
CA GLN A 132 6.88 0.36 18.62
C GLN A 132 6.88 -1.12 18.98
N ALA A 133 8.01 -1.79 18.71
CA ALA A 133 8.23 -3.17 19.11
C ALA A 133 7.70 -3.28 20.53
N GLY A 134 6.74 -4.17 20.76
CA GLY A 134 5.87 -4.16 21.92
C GLY A 134 6.61 -3.72 23.18
N GLY A 135 6.30 -2.53 23.67
CA GLY A 135 6.68 -2.10 25.00
C GLY A 135 5.84 -2.81 26.05
N SER A 136 5.69 -4.13 26.00
CA SER A 136 5.30 -4.87 27.19
C SER A 136 6.57 -5.16 27.99
N LYS A 137 6.64 -4.57 29.19
CA LYS A 137 7.58 -4.87 30.29
C LYS A 137 9.01 -4.32 30.14
N ARG A 138 9.22 -3.09 30.61
CA ARG A 138 10.22 -2.92 31.68
C ARG A 138 9.50 -3.20 32.99
N SER A 139 9.89 -4.31 33.62
CA SER A 139 9.63 -4.52 35.04
C SER A 139 10.34 -3.42 35.84
N GLU A 140 9.60 -2.39 36.29
CA GLU A 140 9.90 -1.75 37.56
C GLU A 140 9.36 -2.67 38.66
N SER A 141 10.12 -3.71 38.98
CA SER A 141 9.88 -4.51 40.18
C SER A 141 10.92 -4.09 41.22
N ARG A 142 10.43 -3.61 42.38
CA ARG A 142 11.10 -3.56 43.71
C ARG A 142 11.99 -2.36 44.08
N GLN A 143 11.50 -1.12 44.02
CA GLN A 143 12.16 0.00 44.75
C GLN A 143 11.24 0.97 45.53
N GLN A 144 9.93 0.73 45.68
CA GLN A 144 9.04 1.65 46.42
C GLN A 144 8.14 1.00 47.48
N GLU A 145 8.58 -0.08 48.13
CA GLU A 145 7.89 -0.62 49.32
C GLU A 145 8.74 -0.63 50.60
N VAL A 146 9.95 -0.05 50.61
CA VAL A 146 10.70 0.14 51.86
C VAL A 146 11.48 1.46 51.84
N SER A 147 10.88 2.51 52.39
CA SER A 147 11.44 3.50 53.34
C SER A 147 10.40 4.57 53.64
#